data_AF-A0A4R8TE35-F1
#
_entry.id   AF-A0A4R8TE35-F1
#
_cell.length_a   1.000
_cell.length_b   1.000
_cell.length_c   1.000
_cell.angle_alpha   90.00
_cell.angle_beta   90.00
_cell.angle_gamma   90.00
#
_symmetry.space_group_name_H-M   'P 1'
#
loop_
_entity.id
_entity.type
_entity.pdbx_description
1 polymer ?
#
loop_
_entity_poly.entity_id
_entity_poly.type
_entity_poly.pdbx_seq_one_letter_code
_entity_poly.pdbx_strand_id
1 'polypeptide(L)'
;MVQVARPTDAPRVNAYITTSLPRGVLSKLKESFELGARSRFNPLVELVIKNEPAYHGKSHPDIRRAEDAAGRADGFFIIDDRAASDDAIWYVDVFTDDLRVGTGEADSTGILLKILIRTDCVALTWVNYYVANMDIVADLNHCGVHLPLTKYFHQERVSNCGGLNVKAAARHQPLWLTAEPGEFDESTDPDLLKTFVPRPEKAARLCDSLAREHGVIPQWTVPFAANPMTLPDGTEKTFPRGTVRLQQVWDPDFPWPEYKWPEGSL
;
A
#
# COMPACT_ATOMS: atom_id res chain seq x y z
N MET A 1 -2.66 15.18 -25.07
CA MET A 1 -3.22 13.90 -24.55
C MET A 1 -2.75 13.73 -23.11
N VAL A 2 -3.65 13.85 -22.13
CA VAL A 2 -3.30 13.70 -20.71
C VAL A 2 -2.82 12.28 -20.43
N GLN A 3 -1.56 12.15 -20.00
CA GLN A 3 -1.00 10.86 -19.64
C GLN A 3 -1.07 10.69 -18.12
N VAL A 4 -2.02 9.84 -17.71
CA VAL A 4 -2.12 9.34 -16.34
C VAL A 4 -1.32 8.04 -16.27
N ALA A 5 -0.19 8.04 -15.57
CA ALA A 5 0.56 6.81 -15.32
C ALA A 5 -0.28 5.92 -14.38
N ARG A 6 -0.86 4.84 -14.91
CA ARG A 6 -1.41 3.76 -14.07
C ARG A 6 -0.24 2.86 -13.67
N PRO A 7 -0.02 2.59 -12.37
CA PRO A 7 0.94 1.55 -11.99
C PRO A 7 0.40 0.22 -12.51
N THR A 8 1.14 -0.43 -13.40
CA THR A 8 0.75 -1.71 -14.00
C THR A 8 1.29 -2.91 -13.24
N ASP A 9 2.22 -2.71 -12.30
CA ASP A 9 3.00 -3.80 -11.69
C ASP A 9 3.12 -3.60 -10.16
N ALA A 10 1.98 -3.57 -9.47
CA ALA A 10 2.01 -3.60 -8.02
C ALA A 10 2.63 -4.92 -7.54
N PRO A 11 3.49 -4.90 -6.51
CA PRO A 11 4.08 -6.12 -5.96
C PRO A 11 2.99 -7.07 -5.49
N ARG A 12 3.23 -8.37 -5.58
CA ARG A 12 2.31 -9.42 -5.14
C ARG A 12 2.82 -10.06 -3.87
N VAL A 13 1.93 -10.22 -2.88
CA VAL A 13 2.23 -10.89 -1.62
C VAL A 13 1.23 -12.00 -1.34
N ASN A 14 1.72 -13.14 -0.87
CA ASN A 14 0.87 -14.30 -0.58
C ASN A 14 0.10 -14.09 0.73
N ALA A 15 -1.14 -14.56 0.76
CA ALA A 15 -1.92 -14.75 1.98
C ALA A 15 -2.45 -16.18 2.04
N TYR A 16 -2.25 -16.87 3.16
CA TYR A 16 -2.71 -18.24 3.34
C TYR A 16 -3.93 -18.28 4.27
N ILE A 17 -5.03 -18.84 3.78
CA ILE A 17 -6.18 -19.18 4.63
C ILE A 17 -5.86 -20.48 5.38
N THR A 18 -5.90 -20.42 6.71
CA THR A 18 -5.50 -21.52 7.60
C THR A 18 -6.67 -22.12 8.40
N THR A 19 -7.85 -21.51 8.30
CA THR A 19 -9.08 -21.89 8.99
C THR A 19 -10.27 -21.88 8.03
N SER A 20 -11.39 -22.45 8.45
CA SER A 20 -12.66 -22.30 7.73
C SER A 20 -13.27 -20.94 8.07
N LEU A 21 -13.39 -20.07 7.07
CA LEU A 21 -13.99 -18.75 7.25
C LEU A 21 -15.51 -18.81 7.10
N PRO A 22 -16.28 -18.12 7.97
CA PRO A 22 -17.71 -17.96 7.78
C PRO A 22 -18.06 -17.32 6.43
N ARG A 23 -19.26 -17.64 5.92
CA ARG A 23 -19.77 -17.08 4.66
C ARG A 23 -19.77 -15.55 4.74
N GLY A 24 -19.12 -14.91 3.76
CA GLY A 24 -19.04 -13.44 3.65
C GLY A 24 -17.84 -12.79 4.33
N VAL A 25 -17.11 -13.49 5.20
CA VAL A 25 -15.89 -12.93 5.83
C VAL A 25 -14.81 -12.68 4.79
N LEU A 26 -14.59 -13.63 3.86
CA LEU A 26 -13.63 -13.45 2.78
C LEU A 26 -14.01 -12.26 1.88
N SER A 27 -15.30 -12.10 1.54
CA SER A 27 -15.78 -10.96 0.75
C SER A 27 -15.51 -9.63 1.46
N LYS A 28 -15.83 -9.53 2.75
CA LYS A 28 -15.56 -8.33 3.56
C LYS A 28 -14.06 -8.02 3.65
N LEU A 29 -13.23 -9.05 3.87
CA LEU A 29 -11.77 -8.92 3.89
C LEU A 29 -11.27 -8.38 2.54
N LYS A 30 -11.76 -8.93 1.43
CA LYS A 30 -11.41 -8.46 0.09
C LYS A 30 -11.78 -7.00 -0.11
N GLU A 31 -13.01 -6.61 0.21
CA GLU A 31 -13.47 -5.22 0.13
C GLU A 31 -12.61 -4.26 0.98
N SER A 32 -12.29 -4.66 2.22
CA SER A 32 -11.45 -3.88 3.12
C SER A 32 -10.03 -3.75 2.59
N PHE A 33 -9.45 -4.84 2.07
CA PHE A 33 -8.12 -4.83 1.48
C PHE A 33 -8.08 -3.96 0.23
N GLU A 34 -9.07 -4.07 -0.66
CA GLU A 34 -9.17 -3.26 -1.88
C GLU A 34 -9.19 -1.76 -1.58
N LEU A 35 -9.91 -1.35 -0.53
CA LEU A 35 -9.93 0.03 -0.05
C LEU A 35 -8.54 0.47 0.43
N GLY A 36 -7.88 -0.35 1.24
CA GLY A 36 -6.55 -0.10 1.79
C GLY A 36 -5.44 -0.04 0.76
N ALA A 37 -5.43 -1.02 -0.14
CA ALA A 37 -4.47 -1.18 -1.21
C ALA A 37 -4.72 -0.23 -2.38
N ARG A 38 -5.89 0.43 -2.43
CA ARG A 38 -6.29 1.37 -3.49
C ARG A 38 -6.36 0.67 -4.86
N SER A 39 -6.83 -0.57 -4.84
CA SER A 39 -6.67 -1.53 -5.94
C SER A 39 -7.30 -1.09 -7.25
N ARG A 40 -8.29 -0.20 -7.22
CA ARG A 40 -9.06 0.21 -8.40
C ARG A 40 -8.37 1.27 -9.27
N PHE A 41 -7.42 2.04 -8.73
CA PHE A 41 -6.86 3.20 -9.43
C PHE A 41 -5.35 3.38 -9.28
N ASN A 42 -4.77 3.00 -8.13
CA ASN A 42 -3.33 3.12 -7.91
C ASN A 42 -2.88 2.10 -6.86
N PRO A 43 -2.86 0.80 -7.22
CA PRO A 43 -2.61 -0.30 -6.30
C PRO A 43 -1.21 -0.20 -5.67
N LEU A 44 -1.15 -0.28 -4.33
CA LEU A 44 0.10 -0.29 -3.57
C LEU A 44 0.76 -1.68 -3.55
N VAL A 45 -0.06 -2.72 -3.43
CA VAL A 45 0.32 -4.14 -3.40
C VAL A 45 -0.91 -4.96 -3.73
N GLU A 46 -0.74 -6.12 -4.34
CA GLU A 46 -1.80 -7.09 -4.55
C GLU A 46 -1.66 -8.27 -3.59
N LEU A 47 -2.77 -8.73 -3.04
CA LEU A 47 -2.82 -9.90 -2.18
C LEU A 47 -3.24 -11.13 -3.00
N VAL A 48 -2.44 -12.20 -2.94
CA VAL A 48 -2.76 -13.49 -3.57
C VAL A 48 -3.26 -14.44 -2.49
N ILE A 49 -4.59 -14.58 -2.37
CA ILE A 49 -5.21 -15.40 -1.33
C ILE A 49 -5.22 -16.86 -1.76
N LYS A 50 -4.48 -17.70 -1.04
CA LYS A 50 -4.30 -19.11 -1.31
C LYS A 50 -4.96 -19.96 -0.23
N ASN A 51 -5.54 -21.07 -0.65
CA ASN A 51 -5.92 -22.15 0.24
C ASN A 51 -4.89 -23.28 0.12
N GLU A 52 -3.98 -23.34 1.09
CA GLU A 52 -2.96 -24.41 1.17
C GLU A 52 -3.38 -25.39 2.29
N PRO A 53 -3.96 -26.56 1.94
CA PRO A 53 -4.44 -27.50 2.94
C PRO A 53 -3.36 -27.97 3.93
N ALA A 54 -2.09 -28.01 3.50
CA ALA A 54 -0.99 -28.39 4.38
C ALA A 54 -0.78 -27.41 5.57
N TYR A 55 -1.30 -26.18 5.47
CA TYR A 55 -1.22 -25.15 6.50
C TYR A 55 -2.43 -25.09 7.44
N HIS A 56 -3.47 -25.89 7.19
CA HIS A 56 -4.65 -25.91 8.05
C HIS A 56 -4.31 -26.40 9.45
N GLY A 57 -4.70 -25.62 10.47
CA GLY A 57 -4.42 -25.91 11.88
C GLY A 57 -2.93 -25.86 12.28
N LYS A 58 -2.05 -25.38 11.40
CA LYS A 58 -0.62 -25.19 11.72
C LYS A 58 -0.40 -23.88 12.46
N SER A 59 0.60 -23.87 13.35
CA SER A 59 1.01 -22.63 14.00
C SER A 59 1.75 -21.71 13.01
N HIS A 60 1.74 -20.39 13.23
CA HIS A 60 2.47 -19.46 12.35
C HIS A 60 3.97 -19.80 12.24
N PRO A 61 4.67 -20.18 13.33
CA PRO A 61 6.06 -20.67 13.24
C PRO A 61 6.23 -21.90 12.34
N ASP A 62 5.27 -22.83 12.34
CA ASP A 62 5.36 -24.02 11.48
C ASP A 62 5.17 -23.67 10.01
N ILE A 63 4.25 -22.74 9.70
CA ILE A 63 4.02 -22.26 8.34
C ILE A 63 5.25 -21.49 7.83
N ARG A 64 5.81 -20.58 8.65
CA ARG A 64 7.05 -19.85 8.32
C ARG A 64 8.20 -20.80 8.00
N ARG A 65 8.44 -21.81 8.85
CA ARG A 65 9.48 -22.82 8.60
C ARG A 65 9.24 -23.62 7.31
N ALA A 66 7.99 -23.92 6.99
CA ALA A 66 7.64 -24.62 5.75
C ALA A 66 7.92 -23.76 4.51
N GLU A 67 7.59 -22.46 4.56
CA GLU A 67 7.94 -21.51 3.50
C GLU A 67 9.46 -21.35 3.36
N ASP A 68 10.20 -21.26 4.48
CA ASP A 68 11.67 -21.16 4.50
C ASP A 68 12.32 -22.42 3.89
N ALA A 69 11.87 -23.60 4.30
CA ALA A 69 12.34 -24.88 3.76
C ALA A 69 12.06 -25.02 2.26
N ALA A 70 11.06 -24.31 1.74
CA ALA A 70 10.74 -24.25 0.33
C ALA A 70 11.40 -23.07 -0.40
N GLY A 71 12.35 -22.38 0.25
CA GLY A 71 13.14 -21.29 -0.34
C GLY A 71 12.39 -19.97 -0.51
N ARG A 72 11.22 -19.80 0.12
CA ARG A 72 10.41 -18.58 0.02
C ARG A 72 10.66 -17.69 1.22
N ALA A 73 11.72 -16.89 1.20
CA ALA A 73 12.15 -16.09 2.35
C ALA A 73 11.30 -14.83 2.61
N ASP A 74 10.51 -14.37 1.64
CA ASP A 74 9.69 -13.17 1.78
C ASP A 74 8.60 -13.31 2.86
N GLY A 75 8.23 -12.19 3.47
CA GLY A 75 7.09 -12.14 4.38
C GLY A 75 5.76 -12.41 3.67
N PHE A 76 4.81 -12.97 4.40
CA PHE A 76 3.49 -13.36 3.88
C PHE A 76 2.39 -13.09 4.91
N PHE A 77 1.14 -13.23 4.49
CA PHE A 77 -0.02 -13.06 5.36
C PHE A 77 -0.67 -14.38 5.75
N ILE A 78 -1.23 -14.45 6.94
CA ILE A 78 -2.10 -15.53 7.39
C ILE A 78 -3.49 -14.96 7.66
N ILE A 79 -4.49 -15.59 7.05
CA ILE A 79 -5.90 -15.34 7.27
C ILE A 79 -6.42 -16.48 8.16
N ASP A 80 -6.66 -16.16 9.43
CA ASP A 80 -7.20 -17.06 10.44
C ASP A 80 -8.54 -16.51 10.99
N ASP A 81 -9.00 -17.01 12.14
CA ASP A 81 -10.27 -16.61 12.73
C ASP A 81 -10.30 -15.12 13.12
N ARG A 82 -9.12 -14.46 13.24
CA ARG A 82 -9.01 -13.03 13.53
C ARG A 82 -9.55 -12.16 12.38
N ALA A 83 -9.61 -12.69 11.17
CA ALA A 83 -10.26 -12.01 10.05
C ALA A 83 -11.76 -11.81 10.31
N ALA A 84 -12.41 -12.75 10.99
CA ALA A 84 -13.82 -12.65 11.34
C ALA A 84 -14.06 -11.79 12.60
N SER A 85 -13.23 -11.92 13.63
CA SER A 85 -13.43 -11.22 14.92
C SER A 85 -12.95 -9.77 14.90
N ASP A 86 -11.84 -9.49 14.25
CA ASP A 86 -11.13 -8.21 14.37
C ASP A 86 -11.00 -7.47 13.04
N ASP A 87 -11.46 -8.05 11.93
CA ASP A 87 -11.21 -7.54 10.58
C ASP A 87 -9.71 -7.28 10.35
N ALA A 88 -8.91 -8.28 10.71
CA ALA A 88 -7.47 -8.19 10.73
C ALA A 88 -6.82 -9.51 10.30
N ILE A 89 -5.63 -9.43 9.72
CA ILE A 89 -4.83 -10.57 9.27
C ILE A 89 -3.41 -10.44 9.78
N TRP A 90 -2.72 -11.57 9.94
CA TRP A 90 -1.36 -11.58 10.44
C TRP A 90 -0.38 -11.37 9.30
N TYR A 91 0.51 -10.40 9.43
CA TYR A 91 1.78 -10.42 8.69
C TYR A 91 2.76 -11.31 9.44
N VAL A 92 3.42 -12.20 8.70
CA VAL A 92 4.45 -13.12 9.20
C VAL A 92 5.72 -12.85 8.40
N ASP A 93 6.76 -12.44 9.12
CA ASP A 93 8.01 -12.02 8.52
C ASP A 93 9.07 -13.10 8.67
N VAL A 94 10.07 -12.88 9.52
CA VAL A 94 11.20 -13.77 9.78
C VAL A 94 11.32 -14.13 11.27
N PHE A 95 12.18 -15.09 11.59
CA PHE A 95 12.61 -15.30 12.98
C PHE A 95 13.67 -14.26 13.36
N THR A 96 13.70 -13.87 14.65
CA THR A 96 14.72 -12.98 15.20
C THR A 96 16.13 -13.54 15.04
N ASP A 97 17.11 -12.64 14.89
CA ASP A 97 18.52 -12.96 14.67
C ASP A 97 19.42 -12.42 15.78
N ASP A 98 20.73 -12.70 15.68
CA ASP A 98 21.72 -12.28 16.70
C ASP A 98 21.77 -10.76 16.86
N LEU A 99 21.47 -10.00 15.81
CA LEU A 99 21.42 -8.54 15.87
C LEU A 99 20.32 -8.08 16.82
N ARG A 100 19.09 -8.59 16.66
CA ARG A 100 17.96 -8.23 17.54
C ARG A 100 18.14 -8.69 18.98
N VAL A 101 18.83 -9.83 19.18
CA VAL A 101 19.20 -10.25 20.54
C VAL A 101 20.24 -9.30 21.13
N GLY A 102 21.26 -8.93 20.35
CA GLY A 102 22.32 -8.01 20.76
C GLY A 102 21.84 -6.59 21.08
N THR A 103 20.76 -6.12 20.43
CA THR A 103 20.15 -4.80 20.71
C THR A 103 19.11 -4.84 21.83
N GLY A 104 18.78 -6.02 22.37
CA GLY A 104 17.75 -6.18 23.41
C GLY A 104 16.32 -6.10 22.89
N GLU A 105 16.12 -6.20 21.57
CA GLU A 105 14.79 -6.29 20.96
C GLU A 105 14.16 -7.66 21.13
N ALA A 106 14.97 -8.72 21.27
CA ALA A 106 14.52 -10.09 21.45
C ALA A 106 15.36 -10.83 22.50
N ASP A 107 14.76 -11.79 23.21
CA ASP A 107 15.47 -12.60 24.21
C ASP A 107 16.28 -13.77 23.59
N SER A 108 15.97 -14.13 22.33
CA SER A 108 16.53 -15.30 21.63
C SER A 108 16.34 -15.20 20.11
N THR A 109 17.12 -15.97 19.36
CA THR A 109 17.11 -16.02 17.87
C THR A 109 16.06 -16.97 17.28
N GLY A 110 14.96 -17.21 17.99
CA GLY A 110 13.92 -18.17 17.59
C GLY A 110 12.51 -17.62 17.69
N ILE A 111 12.37 -16.31 17.86
CA ILE A 111 11.07 -15.66 18.03
C ILE A 111 10.58 -15.24 16.65
N LEU A 112 9.39 -15.71 16.28
CA LEU A 112 8.78 -15.32 15.02
C LEU A 112 8.29 -13.87 15.10
N LEU A 113 8.82 -13.00 14.24
CA LEU A 113 8.27 -11.67 14.03
C LEU A 113 6.96 -11.80 13.25
N LYS A 114 5.87 -11.44 13.92
CA LYS A 114 4.53 -11.40 13.34
C LYS A 114 3.74 -10.27 13.98
N ILE A 115 2.82 -9.68 13.21
CA ILE A 115 1.95 -8.61 13.68
C ILE A 115 0.56 -8.76 13.08
N LEU A 116 -0.47 -8.59 13.90
CA LEU A 116 -1.87 -8.57 13.48
C LEU A 116 -2.24 -7.16 13.03
N ILE A 117 -2.66 -7.02 11.77
CA ILE A 117 -2.90 -5.74 11.12
C ILE A 117 -4.35 -5.70 10.63
N ARG A 118 -5.05 -4.58 10.87
CA ARG A 118 -6.39 -4.32 10.34
C ARG A 118 -6.37 -4.42 8.81
N THR A 119 -7.36 -5.06 8.19
CA THR A 119 -7.30 -5.46 6.78
C THR A 119 -7.07 -4.28 5.82
N ASP A 120 -7.72 -3.13 6.05
CA ASP A 120 -7.52 -1.90 5.24
C ASP A 120 -6.14 -1.24 5.41
N CYS A 121 -5.35 -1.70 6.38
CA CYS A 121 -4.04 -1.18 6.73
C CYS A 121 -2.89 -2.02 6.16
N VAL A 122 -3.19 -3.26 5.78
CA VAL A 122 -2.24 -4.28 5.30
C VAL A 122 -1.29 -3.73 4.25
N ALA A 123 -1.84 -3.10 3.21
CA ALA A 123 -1.05 -2.63 2.08
C ALA A 123 -0.03 -1.55 2.47
N LEU A 124 -0.46 -0.56 3.26
CA LEU A 124 0.41 0.52 3.70
C LEU A 124 1.49 0.01 4.65
N THR A 125 1.12 -0.84 5.60
CA THR A 125 2.07 -1.45 6.55
C THR A 125 3.11 -2.31 5.81
N TRP A 126 2.67 -3.15 4.87
CA TRP A 126 3.58 -3.97 4.07
C TRP A 126 4.58 -3.13 3.28
N VAL A 127 4.13 -2.08 2.58
CA VAL A 127 5.02 -1.19 1.82
C VAL A 127 6.05 -0.56 2.74
N ASN A 128 5.65 -0.11 3.95
CA ASN A 128 6.57 0.49 4.91
C ASN A 128 7.67 -0.48 5.37
N TYR A 129 7.34 -1.76 5.59
CA TYR A 129 8.33 -2.78 5.94
C TYR A 129 9.21 -3.12 4.73
N TYR A 130 8.61 -3.29 3.55
CA TYR A 130 9.32 -3.65 2.33
C TYR A 130 10.40 -2.63 1.93
N VAL A 131 10.11 -1.32 2.06
CA VAL A 131 11.08 -0.25 1.76
C VAL A 131 11.93 0.16 2.97
N ALA A 132 11.85 -0.59 4.08
CA ALA A 132 12.52 -0.31 5.35
C ALA A 132 12.27 1.12 5.90
N ASN A 133 11.09 1.68 5.63
CA ASN A 133 10.66 2.95 6.21
C ASN A 133 10.19 2.78 7.67
N MET A 134 9.79 1.57 8.05
CA MET A 134 9.36 1.22 9.40
C MET A 134 9.81 -0.21 9.75
N ASP A 135 10.00 -0.49 11.03
CA ASP A 135 10.35 -1.82 11.53
C ASP A 135 9.18 -2.43 12.32
N ILE A 136 8.99 -3.74 12.17
CA ILE A 136 7.89 -4.50 12.79
C ILE A 136 7.95 -4.46 14.33
N VAL A 137 9.15 -4.42 14.93
CA VAL A 137 9.33 -4.36 16.39
C VAL A 137 8.83 -3.01 16.94
N ALA A 138 9.07 -1.92 16.21
CA ALA A 138 8.55 -0.61 16.57
C ALA A 138 7.01 -0.58 16.57
N ASP A 139 6.38 -1.19 15.57
CA ASP A 139 4.92 -1.31 15.52
C ASP A 139 4.35 -2.25 16.58
N LEU A 140 5.04 -3.35 16.89
CA LEU A 140 4.66 -4.23 17.98
C LEU A 140 4.65 -3.49 19.32
N ASN A 141 5.64 -2.63 19.57
CA ASN A 141 5.67 -1.77 20.76
C ASN A 141 4.45 -0.81 20.81
N HIS A 142 4.10 -0.18 19.68
CA HIS A 142 2.88 0.64 19.59
C HIS A 142 1.59 -0.18 19.80
N CYS A 143 1.62 -1.48 19.54
CA CYS A 143 0.52 -2.41 19.79
C CYS A 143 0.49 -2.99 21.23
N GLY A 144 1.36 -2.50 22.13
CA GLY A 144 1.42 -2.91 23.53
C GLY A 144 2.34 -4.09 23.82
N VAL A 145 3.17 -4.50 22.86
CA VAL A 145 4.15 -5.59 23.07
C VAL A 145 5.42 -5.02 23.69
N HIS A 146 5.77 -5.50 24.88
CA HIS A 146 6.97 -5.07 25.58
C HIS A 146 8.23 -5.80 25.10
N LEU A 147 9.34 -5.07 25.06
CA LEU A 147 10.67 -5.60 24.74
C LEU A 147 11.43 -6.02 26.02
N PRO A 148 12.33 -7.02 25.94
CA PRO A 148 12.62 -7.84 24.77
C PRO A 148 11.43 -8.73 24.39
N LEU A 149 11.25 -8.97 23.09
CA LEU A 149 10.30 -9.97 22.61
C LEU A 149 10.67 -11.32 23.22
N THR A 150 9.65 -12.07 23.62
CA THR A 150 9.79 -13.46 24.11
C THR A 150 8.98 -14.39 23.22
N LYS A 151 9.26 -15.69 23.24
CA LYS A 151 8.46 -16.67 22.47
C LYS A 151 6.96 -16.72 22.83
N TYR A 152 6.57 -16.03 23.91
CA TYR A 152 5.19 -15.95 24.40
C TYR A 152 4.61 -14.54 24.29
N PHE A 153 5.24 -13.63 23.54
CA PHE A 153 4.71 -12.28 23.40
C PHE A 153 3.28 -12.33 22.85
N HIS A 154 2.44 -11.45 23.37
CA HIS A 154 1.05 -11.31 22.98
C HIS A 154 0.80 -9.90 22.51
N GLN A 155 0.23 -9.77 21.32
CA GLN A 155 -0.19 -8.48 20.78
C GLN A 155 -1.62 -8.18 21.25
N GLU A 156 -1.76 -7.24 22.18
CA GLU A 156 -3.06 -6.87 22.75
C GLU A 156 -3.94 -6.11 21.75
N ARG A 157 -3.32 -5.24 20.93
CA ARG A 157 -4.04 -4.32 20.04
C ARG A 157 -3.72 -4.62 18.59
N VAL A 158 -4.74 -4.65 17.74
CA VAL A 158 -4.58 -4.72 16.28
C VAL A 158 -3.85 -3.47 15.79
N SER A 159 -2.83 -3.65 14.94
CA SER A 159 -2.16 -2.53 14.26
C SER A 159 -3.12 -1.89 13.26
N ASN A 160 -3.35 -0.58 13.40
CA ASN A 160 -4.34 0.17 12.63
C ASN A 160 -3.72 1.39 11.94
N CYS A 161 -2.44 1.29 11.54
CA CYS A 161 -1.67 2.37 10.92
C CYS A 161 -1.71 3.69 11.70
N GLY A 162 -1.58 3.64 13.03
CA GLY A 162 -1.66 4.84 13.88
C GLY A 162 -3.05 5.50 13.90
N GLY A 163 -4.12 4.75 13.61
CA GLY A 163 -5.49 5.26 13.58
C GLY A 163 -5.89 5.93 12.27
N LEU A 164 -5.14 5.71 11.18
CA LEU A 164 -5.43 6.28 9.87
C LEU A 164 -6.86 5.93 9.41
N ASN A 165 -7.60 6.96 8.98
CA ASN A 165 -8.84 6.77 8.23
C ASN A 165 -8.49 6.58 6.75
N VAL A 166 -8.41 5.32 6.32
CA VAL A 166 -8.01 4.93 4.96
C VAL A 166 -8.90 5.56 3.89
N LYS A 167 -10.22 5.59 4.12
CA LYS A 167 -11.17 6.18 3.18
C LYS A 167 -10.95 7.68 3.00
N ALA A 168 -10.67 8.40 4.09
CA ALA A 168 -10.32 9.82 4.03
C ALA A 168 -8.96 10.02 3.36
N ALA A 169 -7.96 9.19 3.67
CA ALA A 169 -6.62 9.26 3.12
C ALA A 169 -6.59 9.02 1.60
N ALA A 170 -7.49 8.18 1.07
CA ALA A 170 -7.62 7.94 -0.38
C ALA A 170 -7.92 9.25 -1.16
N ARG A 171 -8.63 10.20 -0.56
CA ARG A 171 -8.92 11.53 -1.15
C ARG A 171 -7.72 12.48 -1.21
N HIS A 172 -6.57 12.05 -0.70
CA HIS A 172 -5.33 12.82 -0.72
C HIS A 172 -4.21 12.08 -1.47
N GLN A 173 -4.52 10.99 -2.18
CA GLN A 173 -3.48 10.25 -2.88
C GLN A 173 -2.97 11.07 -4.08
N PRO A 174 -1.67 11.40 -4.10
CA PRO A 174 -1.11 12.17 -5.20
C PRO A 174 -1.12 11.34 -6.49
N LEU A 175 -1.41 12.03 -7.58
CA LEU A 175 -1.29 11.55 -8.95
C LEU A 175 -0.32 12.48 -9.69
N TRP A 176 0.73 11.93 -10.28
CA TRP A 176 1.56 12.66 -11.23
C TRP A 176 1.06 12.40 -12.65
N LEU A 177 0.73 13.47 -13.37
CA LEU A 177 0.32 13.39 -14.77
C LEU A 177 1.12 14.37 -15.62
N THR A 178 1.18 14.08 -16.92
CA THR A 178 1.77 14.98 -17.93
C THR A 178 0.64 15.61 -18.73
N ALA A 179 0.65 16.95 -18.85
CA ALA A 179 -0.35 17.75 -19.56
C ALA A 179 0.33 18.66 -20.59
N GLU A 180 -0.17 18.61 -21.83
CA GLU A 180 0.27 19.45 -22.95
C GLU A 180 -0.36 20.85 -22.88
N PRO A 181 0.20 21.85 -23.59
CA PRO A 181 -0.42 23.17 -23.67
C PRO A 181 -1.89 23.10 -24.11
N GLY A 182 -2.78 23.77 -23.35
CA GLY A 182 -4.22 23.72 -23.55
C GLY A 182 -4.96 22.67 -22.71
N GLU A 183 -4.24 21.77 -22.03
CA GLU A 183 -4.83 20.78 -21.12
C GLU A 183 -4.84 21.22 -19.65
N PHE A 184 -4.25 22.37 -19.34
CA PHE A 184 -4.15 22.90 -17.98
C PHE A 184 -4.42 24.40 -17.93
N ASP A 185 -4.96 24.85 -16.81
CA ASP A 185 -5.08 26.26 -16.46
C ASP A 185 -3.78 26.71 -15.77
N GLU A 186 -3.36 27.95 -16.02
CA GLU A 186 -2.26 28.61 -15.31
C GLU A 186 -2.77 29.78 -14.47
N SER A 187 -2.12 30.05 -13.35
CA SER A 187 -2.37 31.23 -12.53
C SER A 187 -1.07 31.82 -12.00
N THR A 188 -1.00 33.15 -12.05
CA THR A 188 0.06 33.98 -11.45
C THR A 188 -0.48 34.82 -10.29
N ASP A 189 -1.70 34.53 -9.81
CA ASP A 189 -2.37 35.25 -8.73
C ASP A 189 -1.51 35.23 -7.44
N PRO A 190 -1.03 36.40 -6.96
CA PRO A 190 -0.22 36.47 -5.74
C PRO A 190 -0.86 35.81 -4.51
N ASP A 191 -2.19 35.85 -4.38
CA ASP A 191 -2.91 35.27 -3.25
C ASP A 191 -2.96 33.74 -3.30
N LEU A 192 -2.90 33.15 -4.49
CA LEU A 192 -2.68 31.72 -4.66
C LEU A 192 -1.21 31.37 -4.45
N LEU A 193 -0.28 32.09 -5.07
CA LEU A 193 1.15 31.71 -5.04
C LEU A 193 1.75 31.74 -3.63
N LYS A 194 1.21 32.56 -2.72
CA LYS A 194 1.65 32.61 -1.30
C LYS A 194 1.31 31.34 -0.50
N THR A 195 0.47 30.43 -1.02
CA THR A 195 0.14 29.16 -0.35
C THR A 195 1.20 28.08 -0.59
N PHE A 196 2.17 28.32 -1.48
CA PHE A 196 3.25 27.38 -1.81
C PHE A 196 4.56 27.79 -1.18
N VAL A 197 5.39 26.80 -0.85
CA VAL A 197 6.72 27.00 -0.27
C VAL A 197 7.75 26.11 -0.99
N PRO A 198 8.82 26.68 -1.61
CA PRO A 198 9.03 28.11 -1.85
C PRO A 198 7.95 28.69 -2.78
N ARG A 199 7.76 30.01 -2.73
CA ARG A 199 6.80 30.69 -3.61
C ARG A 199 7.22 30.55 -5.08
N PRO A 200 6.39 29.93 -5.94
CA PRO A 200 6.71 29.77 -7.36
C PRO A 200 6.33 31.02 -8.16
N GLU A 201 6.78 31.08 -9.42
CA GLU A 201 6.39 32.13 -10.38
C GLU A 201 4.96 31.95 -10.90
N LYS A 202 4.50 30.70 -10.98
CA LYS A 202 3.16 30.33 -11.43
C LYS A 202 2.70 29.03 -10.77
N ALA A 203 1.39 28.84 -10.73
CA ALA A 203 0.74 27.59 -10.42
C ALA A 203 -0.05 27.11 -11.64
N ALA A 204 -0.24 25.79 -11.74
CA ALA A 204 -1.05 25.18 -12.79
C ALA A 204 -1.94 24.09 -12.20
N ARG A 205 -3.04 23.78 -12.88
CA ARG A 205 -3.91 22.63 -12.56
C ARG A 205 -4.48 22.06 -13.85
N LEU A 206 -4.85 20.78 -13.84
CA LEU A 206 -5.53 20.20 -14.99
C LEU A 206 -6.88 20.91 -15.21
N CYS A 207 -7.25 21.15 -16.47
CA CYS A 207 -8.55 21.74 -16.80
C CYS A 207 -9.69 20.87 -16.26
N ASP A 208 -10.75 21.49 -15.74
CA ASP A 208 -11.85 20.78 -15.05
C ASP A 208 -12.55 19.74 -15.96
N SER A 209 -12.62 19.97 -17.28
CA SER A 209 -13.20 19.01 -18.23
C SER A 209 -12.38 17.72 -18.30
N LEU A 210 -11.07 17.84 -18.49
CA LEU A 210 -10.15 16.70 -18.56
C LEU A 210 -10.02 16.00 -17.20
N ALA A 211 -10.04 16.76 -16.11
CA ALA A 211 -10.00 16.21 -14.76
C ALA A 211 -11.21 15.29 -14.50
N ARG A 212 -12.42 15.73 -14.87
CA ARG A 212 -13.64 14.89 -14.77
C ARG A 212 -13.59 13.67 -15.66
N GLU A 213 -13.06 13.79 -16.88
CA GLU A 213 -12.95 12.67 -17.82
C GLU A 213 -12.02 11.56 -17.30
N HIS A 214 -10.97 11.93 -16.56
CA HIS A 214 -9.92 11.03 -16.12
C HIS A 214 -9.97 10.64 -14.64
N GLY A 215 -11.03 11.02 -13.90
CA GLY A 215 -11.14 10.70 -12.48
C GLY A 215 -10.08 11.38 -11.62
N VAL A 216 -9.83 12.66 -11.89
CA VAL A 216 -8.84 13.47 -11.20
C VAL A 216 -9.55 14.62 -10.49
N ILE A 217 -9.18 14.87 -9.24
CA ILE A 217 -9.54 16.10 -8.53
C ILE A 217 -8.48 17.15 -8.88
N PRO A 218 -8.83 18.19 -9.67
CA PRO A 218 -7.86 19.18 -10.08
C PRO A 218 -7.45 20.06 -8.90
N GLN A 219 -6.16 20.27 -8.74
CA GLN A 219 -5.59 21.11 -7.67
C GLN A 219 -4.49 22.00 -8.23
N TRP A 220 -4.42 23.24 -7.76
CA TRP A 220 -3.31 24.12 -8.06
C TRP A 220 -2.01 23.53 -7.51
N THR A 221 -1.03 23.37 -8.37
CA THR A 221 0.29 22.82 -8.04
C THR A 221 1.39 23.60 -8.73
N VAL A 222 2.64 23.39 -8.31
CA VAL A 222 3.81 23.94 -9.01
C VAL A 222 4.06 23.07 -10.25
N PRO A 223 3.95 23.61 -11.48
CA PRO A 223 4.23 22.83 -12.68
C PRO A 223 5.72 22.56 -12.82
N PHE A 224 6.07 21.32 -13.17
CA PHE A 224 7.44 20.94 -13.53
C PHE A 224 7.53 20.77 -15.04
N ALA A 225 8.68 21.05 -15.65
CA ALA A 225 8.88 20.74 -17.06
C ALA A 225 8.77 19.22 -17.29
N ALA A 226 8.08 18.82 -18.36
CA ALA A 226 8.07 17.43 -18.78
C ALA A 226 9.43 17.06 -19.40
N ASN A 227 10.00 15.94 -18.92
CA ASN A 227 11.20 15.35 -19.51
C ASN A 227 10.80 14.22 -20.46
N PRO A 228 11.60 13.93 -21.51
CA PRO A 228 11.42 12.72 -22.30
C PRO A 228 11.35 11.47 -21.41
N MET A 229 10.57 10.48 -21.85
CA MET A 229 10.44 9.20 -21.13
C MET A 229 10.66 8.02 -22.07
N THR A 230 11.36 7.00 -21.58
CA THR A 230 11.48 5.72 -22.26
C THR A 230 10.21 4.91 -22.03
N LEU A 231 9.59 4.45 -23.11
CA LEU A 231 8.43 3.56 -23.10
C LEU A 231 8.87 2.11 -22.87
N PRO A 232 7.95 1.19 -22.49
CA PRO A 232 8.28 -0.22 -22.24
C PRO A 232 8.90 -0.94 -23.45
N ASP A 233 8.62 -0.48 -24.67
CA ASP A 233 9.21 -1.00 -25.90
C ASP A 233 10.62 -0.43 -26.20
N GLY A 234 11.18 0.36 -25.29
CA GLY A 234 12.48 1.00 -25.40
C GLY A 234 12.49 2.27 -26.24
N THR A 235 11.35 2.69 -26.81
CA THR A 235 11.27 3.93 -27.60
C THR A 235 11.23 5.15 -26.68
N GLU A 236 11.80 6.27 -27.14
CA GLU A 236 11.74 7.53 -26.40
C GLU A 236 10.51 8.34 -26.82
N LYS A 237 9.67 8.67 -25.85
CA LYS A 237 8.57 9.62 -26.01
C LYS A 237 9.06 11.02 -25.64
N THR A 238 9.03 11.91 -26.61
CA THR A 238 9.26 13.35 -26.42
C THR A 238 7.92 14.09 -26.31
N PHE A 239 7.96 15.27 -25.70
CA PHE A 239 6.76 16.07 -25.45
C PHE A 239 6.84 17.43 -26.16
N PRO A 240 5.69 17.99 -26.61
CA PRO A 240 5.65 19.34 -27.16
C PRO A 240 6.24 20.39 -26.20
N ARG A 241 6.81 21.47 -26.73
CA ARG A 241 7.30 22.58 -25.91
C ARG A 241 6.16 23.15 -25.07
N GLY A 242 6.43 23.36 -23.77
CA GLY A 242 5.43 23.87 -22.82
C GLY A 242 4.61 22.78 -22.13
N THR A 243 4.87 21.50 -22.42
CA THR A 243 4.29 20.40 -21.66
C THR A 243 4.81 20.40 -20.22
N VAL A 244 3.90 20.20 -19.27
CA VAL A 244 4.19 20.23 -17.84
C VAL A 244 3.80 18.92 -17.17
N ARG A 245 4.48 18.60 -16.07
CA ARG A 245 4.06 17.59 -15.10
C ARG A 245 3.36 18.28 -13.94
N LEU A 246 2.20 17.74 -13.58
CA LEU A 246 1.36 18.24 -12.50
C LEU A 246 1.18 17.14 -11.45
N GLN A 247 1.32 17.51 -10.17
CA GLN A 247 0.83 16.70 -9.05
C GLN A 247 -0.62 17.08 -8.79
N GLN A 248 -1.54 16.16 -9.07
CA GLN A 248 -2.98 16.26 -8.81
C GLN A 248 -3.38 15.17 -7.80
N VAL A 249 -4.67 14.90 -7.67
CA VAL A 249 -5.19 13.90 -6.74
C VAL A 249 -6.17 12.97 -7.46
N TRP A 250 -6.13 11.68 -7.17
CA TRP A 250 -7.12 10.73 -7.68
C TRP A 250 -8.51 11.02 -7.09
N ASP A 251 -9.55 10.91 -7.89
CA ASP A 251 -10.93 10.92 -7.40
C ASP A 251 -11.36 9.49 -7.02
N PRO A 252 -11.45 9.13 -5.73
CA PRO A 252 -11.86 7.79 -5.33
C PRO A 252 -13.34 7.49 -5.63
N ASP A 253 -14.16 8.53 -5.86
CA ASP A 253 -15.58 8.39 -6.16
C ASP A 253 -15.86 8.27 -7.67
N PHE A 254 -14.83 8.42 -8.52
CA PHE A 254 -14.93 8.17 -9.96
C PHE A 254 -15.30 6.69 -10.22
N PRO A 255 -16.08 6.39 -11.29
CA PRO A 255 -16.46 5.02 -11.65
C PRO A 255 -15.28 4.23 -12.23
N TRP A 256 -14.26 3.97 -11.39
CA TRP A 256 -13.14 3.11 -11.74
C TRP A 256 -13.62 1.72 -12.13
N PRO A 257 -12.91 1.02 -13.03
CA PRO A 257 -13.15 -0.40 -13.23
C PRO A 257 -13.13 -1.16 -11.90
N GLU A 258 -13.91 -2.23 -11.83
CA GLU A 258 -13.81 -3.16 -10.69
C GLU A 258 -12.42 -3.77 -10.64
N TYR A 259 -11.91 -3.95 -9.43
CA TYR A 259 -10.64 -4.62 -9.24
C TYR A 259 -10.78 -6.10 -9.59
N LYS A 260 -9.82 -6.62 -10.35
CA LYS A 260 -9.71 -8.04 -10.62
C LYS A 260 -8.61 -8.60 -9.74
N TRP A 261 -8.98 -9.50 -8.84
CA TRP A 261 -8.02 -10.21 -8.00
C TRP A 261 -6.99 -10.96 -8.84
N PRO A 262 -5.74 -11.10 -8.36
CA PRO A 262 -4.68 -11.75 -9.10
C PRO A 262 -5.05 -13.20 -9.45
N GLU A 263 -4.55 -13.68 -10.59
CA GLU A 263 -4.71 -15.08 -10.99
C GLU A 263 -4.23 -16.03 -9.87
N GLY A 264 -5.03 -17.06 -9.59
CA GLY A 264 -4.75 -18.02 -8.52
C GLY A 264 -5.17 -17.56 -7.12
N SER A 265 -5.67 -16.34 -6.96
CA SER A 265 -6.34 -15.93 -5.73
C SER A 265 -7.75 -16.55 -5.66
N LEU A 266 -8.11 -17.07 -4.48
CA LEU A 266 -9.51 -17.28 -4.09
C LEU A 266 -10.28 -15.97 -4.11
#